data_AF-A0A349MH38-F1
#
_entry.id   AF-A0A349MH38-F1
#
_cell.length_a   1.000
_cell.length_b   1.000
_cell.length_c   1.000
_cell.angle_alpha   90.00
_cell.angle_beta   90.00
_cell.angle_gamma   90.00
#
_symmetry.space_group_name_H-M   'P 1'
#
loop_
_entity.id
_entity.type
_entity.pdbx_description
1 polymer ?
#
loop_
_entity_poly.entity_id
_entity_poly.type
_entity_poly.pdbx_seq_one_letter_code
_entity_poly.pdbx_strand_id
1 'polypeptide(L)' 'PLAPMPGAWGASKVMVLGGDEDLFVPETDVRWTGAYYGVEPVIMKKTAHAMMLEPHWQESADRLRYWLDEHHSA' A
#
# COMPACT_ATOMS: atom_id res chain seq x y z
N PRO A 1 5.39 -12.15 13.51
CA PRO A 1 3.95 -12.43 13.32
C PRO A 1 3.65 -12.64 11.83
N LEU A 2 3.02 -13.75 11.46
CA LEU A 2 2.64 -14.02 10.08
C LEU A 2 1.54 -13.03 9.65
N ALA A 3 1.66 -12.49 8.43
CA ALA A 3 0.60 -11.68 7.83
C ALA A 3 -0.72 -12.47 7.87
N PRO A 4 -1.87 -11.81 8.08
CA PRO A 4 -3.14 -12.50 8.08
C PRO A 4 -3.39 -13.18 6.75
N MET A 5 -3.94 -14.40 6.80
CA MET A 5 -4.22 -15.18 5.60
C MET A 5 -5.16 -14.39 4.66
N PRO A 6 -4.89 -14.38 3.33
CA PRO A 6 -5.81 -13.81 2.35
C PRO A 6 -7.20 -14.43 2.54
N GLY A 7 -8.21 -13.59 2.72
CA GLY A 7 -9.60 -14.02 2.94
C GLY A 7 -9.98 -14.38 4.39
N ALA A 8 -9.06 -14.38 5.36
CA ALA A 8 -9.39 -14.61 6.77
C ALA A 8 -10.15 -13.43 7.43
N TRP A 9 -10.06 -12.25 6.82
CA TRP A 9 -10.87 -11.07 7.14
C TRP A 9 -11.92 -10.98 6.04
N GLY A 10 -13.10 -11.57 6.28
CA GLY A 10 -14.15 -11.73 5.28
C GLY A 10 -14.34 -10.50 4.40
N ALA A 11 -14.26 -10.68 3.08
CA ALA A 11 -14.56 -9.71 2.03
C ALA A 11 -13.84 -8.34 2.08
N SER A 12 -12.95 -8.07 3.04
CA SER A 12 -12.27 -6.78 3.14
C SER A 12 -11.36 -6.55 1.93
N LYS A 13 -11.54 -5.41 1.27
CA LYS A 13 -10.68 -4.96 0.17
C LYS A 13 -9.30 -4.59 0.73
N VAL A 14 -8.24 -4.94 0.01
CA VAL A 14 -6.84 -4.69 0.42
C VAL A 14 -6.17 -3.78 -0.61
N MET A 15 -5.42 -2.79 -0.12
CA MET A 15 -4.45 -2.02 -0.90
C MET A 15 -3.06 -2.25 -0.32
N VAL A 16 -2.07 -2.40 -1.20
CA VAL A 16 -0.65 -2.42 -0.82
C VAL A 16 0.02 -1.21 -1.46
N LEU A 17 0.65 -0.37 -0.64
CA LEU A 17 1.28 0.89 -1.03
C LEU A 17 2.65 0.99 -0.33
N GLY A 18 3.69 1.37 -1.06
CA GLY A 18 5.04 1.59 -0.51
C GLY A 18 5.87 2.51 -1.41
N GLY A 19 7.05 2.93 -0.92
CA GLY A 19 7.96 3.80 -1.66
C GLY A 19 9.13 3.04 -2.27
N ASP A 20 9.70 3.52 -3.38
CA ASP A 20 10.88 2.91 -4.01
C ASP A 20 12.23 3.33 -3.39
N GLU A 21 12.22 4.33 -2.51
CA GLU A 21 13.40 4.80 -1.76
C GLU A 21 13.27 4.46 -0.26
N ASP A 22 12.36 3.55 0.12
CA ASP A 22 12.23 3.06 1.48
C ASP A 22 13.39 2.12 1.84
N LEU A 23 14.24 2.56 2.77
CA LEU A 23 15.40 1.81 3.27
C LEU A 23 15.05 0.80 4.36
N PHE A 24 13.86 0.86 4.95
CA PHE A 24 13.40 -0.07 5.99
C PHE A 24 12.55 -1.19 5.41
N VAL A 25 11.73 -0.88 4.41
CA VAL A 25 10.87 -1.85 3.70
C VAL A 25 11.09 -1.70 2.19
N PRO A 26 12.01 -2.47 1.60
CA PRO A 26 12.34 -2.36 0.18
C PRO A 26 11.14 -2.58 -0.74
N GLU A 27 11.17 -1.98 -1.95
CA GLU A 27 10.13 -2.16 -2.99
C GLU A 27 9.81 -3.64 -3.23
N THR A 28 10.81 -4.53 -3.18
CA THR A 28 10.62 -5.98 -3.36
C THR A 28 9.64 -6.55 -2.34
N ASP A 29 9.72 -6.14 -1.08
CA ASP A 29 8.87 -6.66 0.00
C ASP A 29 7.43 -6.17 -0.14
N VAL A 30 7.26 -4.93 -0.62
CA VAL A 30 5.96 -4.38 -1.01
C VAL A 30 5.36 -5.22 -2.14
N ARG A 31 6.16 -5.61 -3.15
CA ARG A 31 5.73 -6.47 -4.25
C ARG A 31 5.35 -7.88 -3.78
N TRP A 32 6.15 -8.48 -2.91
CA TRP A 32 5.81 -9.78 -2.31
C TRP A 32 4.51 -9.72 -1.51
N THR A 33 4.27 -8.62 -0.81
CA THR A 33 3.02 -8.39 -0.06
C THR A 33 1.82 -8.27 -1.01
N GLY A 34 1.96 -7.53 -2.12
CA GLY A 34 0.94 -7.46 -3.17
C GLY A 34 0.61 -8.84 -3.75
N ALA A 35 1.64 -9.61 -4.11
CA ALA A 35 1.48 -10.98 -4.60
C ALA A 35 0.80 -11.90 -3.58
N TYR A 36 1.14 -11.77 -2.30
CA TYR A 36 0.52 -12.55 -1.22
C TYR A 36 -0.99 -12.28 -1.11
N TYR A 37 -1.42 -11.02 -1.25
CA TYR A 37 -2.84 -10.64 -1.21
C TYR A 37 -3.55 -10.69 -2.58
N GLY A 38 -2.84 -11.04 -3.66
CA GLY A 38 -3.39 -11.08 -5.01
C GLY A 38 -3.77 -9.70 -5.58
N VAL A 39 -3.06 -8.63 -5.18
CA VAL A 39 -3.29 -7.25 -5.63
C VAL A 39 -2.03 -6.67 -6.23
N GLU A 40 -2.18 -5.81 -7.25
CA GLU A 40 -1.04 -5.05 -7.77
C GLU A 40 -0.69 -3.93 -6.78
N PRO A 41 0.55 -3.91 -6.23
CA PRO A 41 0.97 -2.88 -5.30
C PRO A 41 1.16 -1.54 -6.01
N VAL A 42 0.97 -0.46 -5.26
CA VAL A 42 1.34 0.88 -5.71
C VAL A 42 2.73 1.22 -5.18
N ILE A 43 3.64 1.53 -6.09
CA ILE A 43 4.99 1.97 -5.74
C ILE A 43 5.12 3.47 -5.99
N MET A 44 5.19 4.24 -4.90
CA MET A 44 5.40 5.69 -4.92
C MET A 44 6.86 5.99 -5.26
N LYS A 45 7.07 6.83 -6.27
CA LYS A 45 8.40 7.22 -6.72
C LYS A 45 9.02 8.25 -5.79
N LYS A 46 10.35 8.19 -5.60
CA LYS A 46 11.12 9.12 -4.78
C LYS A 46 10.56 9.26 -3.37
N THR A 47 10.12 8.15 -2.80
CA THR A 47 9.37 8.15 -1.52
C THR A 47 10.08 7.26 -0.52
N ALA A 48 10.50 7.86 0.59
CA ALA A 48 11.06 7.13 1.72
C ALA A 48 9.96 6.52 2.62
N HIS A 49 10.38 5.81 3.67
CA HIS A 49 9.49 5.09 4.57
C HIS A 49 8.36 5.95 5.16
N ALA A 50 8.70 7.15 5.63
CA ALA A 50 7.77 8.05 6.27
C ALA A 50 7.00 8.90 5.24
N MET A 51 6.33 8.26 4.28
CA MET A 51 5.68 8.92 3.12
C MET A 51 4.74 10.07 3.46
N MET A 52 4.15 10.09 4.66
CA MET A 52 3.29 11.18 5.14
C MET A 52 4.05 12.44 5.58
N LEU A 53 5.38 12.34 5.74
CA LEU A 53 6.28 13.44 6.09
C LEU A 53 7.13 13.91 4.91
N GLU A 54 7.04 13.23 3.77
CA GLU A 54 7.77 13.58 2.56
C GLU A 54 7.20 14.87 1.91
N PRO A 55 7.99 15.62 1.12
CA PRO A 55 7.53 16.87 0.48
C PRO A 55 6.28 16.69 -0.41
N HIS A 56 6.12 15.51 -1.01
CA HIS A 56 5.02 15.12 -1.90
C HIS A 56 4.02 14.19 -1.19
N TRP A 57 3.89 14.30 0.13
CA TRP A 57 2.96 13.49 0.93
C TRP A 57 1.51 13.48 0.40
N GLN A 58 1.07 14.57 -0.25
CA GLN A 58 -0.26 14.65 -0.84
C GLN A 58 -0.52 13.56 -1.88
N GLU A 59 0.49 13.14 -2.63
CA GLU A 59 0.32 12.10 -3.66
C GLU A 59 -0.06 10.74 -3.02
N SER A 60 0.60 10.40 -1.90
CA SER A 60 0.29 9.20 -1.11
C SER A 60 -1.12 9.29 -0.50
N ALA A 61 -1.48 10.46 0.02
CA ALA A 61 -2.80 10.71 0.61
C ALA A 61 -3.92 10.62 -0.44
N ASP A 62 -3.71 11.19 -1.62
CA ASP A 62 -4.64 11.12 -2.74
C ASP A 62 -4.80 9.68 -3.22
N ARG A 63 -3.71 8.92 -3.33
CA ARG A 63 -3.80 7.51 -3.73
C ARG A 63 -4.67 6.69 -2.78
N LEU A 64 -4.49 6.88 -1.47
CA LEU A 64 -5.30 6.24 -0.44
C LEU A 64 -6.76 6.70 -0.52
N ARG A 65 -7.00 8.02 -0.65
CA ARG A 65 -8.34 8.58 -0.77
C ARG A 65 -9.09 8.01 -1.97
N TYR A 66 -8.48 8.03 -3.16
CA TYR A 66 -9.10 7.47 -4.36
C TYR A 66 -9.45 5.99 -4.18
N TRP A 67 -8.54 5.21 -3.57
CA TRP A 67 -8.83 3.81 -3.29
C TRP A 67 -10.02 3.62 -2.34
N LEU A 68 -10.10 4.44 -1.28
CA LEU A 68 -11.24 4.42 -0.37
C LEU A 68 -12.54 4.81 -1.08
N ASP A 69 -12.54 5.90 -1.86
CA ASP A 69 -13.71 6.35 -2.61
C ASP A 69 -14.23 5.29 -3.60
N GLU A 70 -13.33 4.53 -4.24
CA GLU A 70 -13.67 3.43 -5.15
C GLU A 70 -14.25 2.19 -4.45
N HIS A 71 -13.88 1.97 -3.18
CA HIS A 71 -14.17 0.71 -2.46
C HIS A 71 -15.08 0.90 -1.24
N HIS A 72 -15.51 2.13 -0.96
CA HIS A 72 -16.49 2.44 0.05
C HIS A 72 -17.89 2.15 -0.51
N SER A 73 -18.48 1.03 -0.09
CA SER A 73 -19.91 0.79 -0.30
C SER A 73 -20.70 1.86 0.46
N ALA A 74 -21.55 2.61 -0.24
CA ALA A 74 -22.65 3.33 0.42
C ALA A 74 -23.62 2.33 1.08
#